data_AF-A0A142X8T0-F1
#
_entry.id   AF-A0A142X8T0-F1
#
_cell.length_a   1.000
_cell.length_b   1.000
_cell.length_c   1.000
_cell.angle_alpha   90.00
_cell.angle_beta   90.00
_cell.angle_gamma   90.00
#
_symmetry.space_group_name_H-M   'P 1'
#
loop_
_entity.id
_entity.type
_entity.pdbx_description
1 polymer ?
#
loop_
_entity_poly.entity_id
_entity_poly.type
_entity_poly.pdbx_seq_one_letter_code
_entity_poly.pdbx_strand_id
1 'polypeptide(L)'
;MVTKSVQSTLLDDEIMVPNGGGTVKKVDAYDWKTIDKPGRFTNLDKRLISIDHAYQRDSVVEARVNRIAAELSWVKFGTITVIRRQDGTYWCIDGQHRLLAALKRSDIPRVPCMVFNAFSRVQEAEGFLGINMDRGAVKMFDKFNGLMAANDPVAVAMKEMVEGSGYKIAKGAANKTVQCVGAIYSAVDADERAAYVAWKLCVDLYAGQQPLDRVFLGLFTLERALKKRDATRSLDDVDNRKILLKAGSIAIDKSIRDLSAGLGIGGRRAYGAGVAKLINEKRRSGKVPSLLAGTDHE
;
A
#
# COMPACT_ATOMS: atom_id res chain seq x y z
N MET A 1 -43.85 -19.52 -5.83
CA MET A 1 -42.64 -18.91 -5.23
C MET A 1 -41.91 -20.00 -4.47
N VAL A 2 -40.89 -20.59 -5.08
CA VAL A 2 -40.07 -21.64 -4.44
C VAL A 2 -38.88 -20.96 -3.78
N THR A 3 -38.89 -20.94 -2.45
CA THR A 3 -37.74 -20.63 -1.61
C THR A 3 -36.64 -21.66 -1.90
N LYS A 4 -35.63 -21.29 -2.69
CA LYS A 4 -34.39 -22.06 -2.75
C LYS A 4 -33.64 -21.84 -1.44
N SER A 5 -33.71 -22.83 -0.55
CA SER A 5 -32.78 -22.95 0.57
C SER A 5 -31.37 -22.98 -0.02
N VAL A 6 -30.53 -22.05 0.39
CA VAL A 6 -29.08 -22.16 0.20
C VAL A 6 -28.65 -23.35 1.07
N GLN A 7 -28.58 -24.54 0.46
CA GLN A 7 -27.85 -25.65 1.07
C GLN A 7 -26.41 -25.17 1.22
N SER A 8 -25.97 -25.01 2.46
CA SER A 8 -24.57 -24.86 2.79
C SER A 8 -23.85 -26.10 2.26
N THR A 9 -23.08 -25.95 1.19
CA THR A 9 -22.03 -26.91 0.86
C THR A 9 -21.04 -26.86 2.01
N LEU A 10 -21.27 -27.69 3.03
CA LEU A 10 -20.25 -28.02 4.00
C LEU A 10 -19.06 -28.55 3.19
N LEU A 11 -17.89 -27.96 3.41
CA LEU A 11 -16.64 -28.47 2.87
C LEU A 11 -16.48 -29.89 3.42
N ASP A 12 -16.72 -30.92 2.62
CA ASP A 12 -16.51 -32.29 3.05
C ASP A 12 -15.06 -32.46 3.48
N ASP A 13 -14.81 -32.85 4.73
CA ASP A 13 -13.46 -33.08 5.30
C ASP A 13 -12.80 -34.35 4.75
N GLU A 14 -13.49 -35.04 3.85
CA GLU A 14 -13.10 -36.30 3.24
C GLU A 14 -12.99 -36.19 1.71
N ILE A 15 -12.16 -37.04 1.11
CA ILE A 15 -12.07 -37.22 -0.34
C ILE A 15 -12.36 -38.67 -0.70
N MET A 16 -12.99 -38.88 -1.86
CA MET A 16 -13.22 -40.21 -2.41
C MET A 16 -11.92 -40.83 -2.90
N VAL A 17 -11.64 -42.07 -2.49
CA VAL A 17 -10.46 -42.80 -2.96
C VAL A 17 -10.69 -43.23 -4.43
N PRO A 18 -9.80 -42.89 -5.37
CA PRO A 18 -9.93 -43.37 -6.74
C PRO A 18 -9.83 -44.90 -6.77
N ASN A 19 -10.88 -45.57 -7.26
CA ASN A 19 -11.01 -47.03 -7.40
C ASN A 19 -11.12 -47.86 -6.10
N GLY A 20 -11.29 -47.23 -4.94
CA GLY A 20 -11.61 -47.91 -3.68
C GLY A 20 -12.95 -47.42 -3.15
N GLY A 21 -13.88 -48.33 -2.83
CA GLY A 21 -15.14 -47.95 -2.19
C GLY A 21 -14.89 -47.41 -0.79
N GLY A 22 -14.68 -46.09 -0.65
CA GLY A 22 -14.46 -45.44 0.63
C GLY A 22 -14.00 -43.98 0.51
N THR A 23 -14.08 -43.28 1.64
CA THR A 23 -13.58 -41.92 1.81
C THR A 23 -12.33 -41.93 2.70
N VAL A 24 -11.42 -40.98 2.50
CA VAL A 24 -10.26 -40.74 3.36
C VAL A 24 -10.27 -39.27 3.80
N LYS A 25 -9.87 -39.01 5.05
CA LYS A 25 -9.76 -37.63 5.54
C LYS A 25 -8.70 -36.88 4.77
N LYS A 26 -8.95 -35.61 4.47
CA LYS A 26 -7.99 -34.73 3.77
C LYS A 26 -6.66 -34.61 4.50
N VAL A 27 -6.69 -34.59 5.83
CA VAL A 27 -5.48 -34.52 6.67
C VAL A 27 -4.54 -35.68 6.36
N ASP A 28 -5.09 -36.89 6.27
CA ASP A 28 -4.33 -38.11 6.01
C ASP A 28 -3.92 -38.20 4.53
N ALA A 29 -4.83 -37.83 3.61
CA ALA A 29 -4.59 -37.88 2.17
C ALA A 29 -3.52 -36.91 1.68
N TYR A 30 -3.42 -35.73 2.30
CA TYR A 30 -2.48 -34.67 1.91
C TYR A 30 -1.30 -34.51 2.88
N ASP A 31 -1.14 -35.40 3.86
CA ASP A 31 -0.12 -35.33 4.93
C ASP A 31 -0.09 -33.93 5.59
N TRP A 32 -1.27 -33.36 5.89
CA TRP A 32 -1.34 -32.04 6.51
C TRP A 32 -0.87 -32.11 7.96
N LYS A 33 0.13 -31.27 8.28
CA LYS A 33 0.73 -31.21 9.62
C LYS A 33 0.30 -29.96 10.36
N THR A 34 -0.12 -30.15 11.60
CA THR A 34 -0.30 -29.03 12.54
C THR A 34 0.98 -28.85 13.33
N ILE A 35 1.61 -27.68 13.21
CA ILE A 35 2.93 -27.40 13.79
C ILE A 35 2.81 -27.01 15.27
N ASP A 36 1.74 -26.30 15.64
CA ASP A 36 1.53 -25.76 16.98
C ASP A 36 0.11 -26.00 17.53
N LYS A 37 -0.10 -25.68 18.80
CA LYS A 37 -1.43 -25.76 19.42
C LYS A 37 -2.17 -24.45 19.21
N PRO A 38 -3.52 -24.47 19.03
CA PRO A 38 -4.31 -23.25 18.94
C PRO A 38 -4.08 -22.31 20.12
N GLY A 39 -3.97 -21.00 19.82
CA GLY A 39 -3.90 -19.96 20.83
C GLY A 39 -5.22 -19.80 21.59
N ARG A 40 -5.14 -19.20 22.77
CA ARG A 40 -6.30 -18.88 23.61
C ARG A 40 -6.62 -17.40 23.53
N PHE A 41 -7.85 -17.07 23.16
CA PHE A 41 -8.34 -15.71 23.26
C PHE A 41 -8.44 -15.27 24.72
N THR A 42 -7.78 -14.17 25.08
CA THR A 42 -7.74 -13.63 26.45
C THR A 42 -7.72 -12.11 26.40
N ASN A 43 -8.50 -11.44 27.25
CA ASN A 43 -8.44 -9.98 27.40
C ASN A 43 -7.40 -9.62 28.47
N LEU A 44 -6.20 -9.23 28.05
CA LEU A 44 -5.06 -8.97 28.94
C LEU A 44 -4.99 -7.49 29.33
N ASP A 45 -4.53 -7.20 30.55
CA ASP A 45 -4.12 -5.83 30.91
C ASP A 45 -2.95 -5.43 30.02
N LYS A 46 -3.09 -4.30 29.31
CA LYS A 46 -2.11 -3.83 28.33
C LYS A 46 -0.73 -3.59 28.95
N ARG A 47 -0.65 -3.35 30.26
CA ARG A 47 0.60 -3.08 31.00
C ARG A 47 1.38 -4.35 31.32
N LEU A 48 0.76 -5.52 31.18
CA LEU A 48 1.42 -6.82 31.40
C LEU A 48 2.10 -7.36 30.14
N ILE A 49 1.95 -6.68 29.01
CA ILE A 49 2.43 -7.13 27.71
C ILE A 49 3.71 -6.38 27.36
N SER A 50 4.83 -7.11 27.33
CA SER A 50 6.15 -6.59 26.98
C SER A 50 6.39 -6.62 25.47
N ILE A 51 7.33 -5.80 25.01
CA ILE A 51 7.76 -5.73 23.61
C ILE A 51 9.25 -6.11 23.57
N ASP A 52 9.63 -7.12 22.78
CA ASP A 52 11.02 -7.56 22.65
C ASP A 52 11.72 -6.79 21.53
N HIS A 53 12.68 -5.94 21.88
CA HIS A 53 13.41 -5.12 20.92
C HIS A 53 14.48 -5.91 20.12
N ALA A 54 14.79 -7.16 20.48
CA ALA A 54 15.87 -7.93 19.84
C ALA A 54 15.53 -8.48 18.45
N TYR A 55 14.24 -8.63 18.11
CA TYR A 55 13.77 -9.26 16.87
C TYR A 55 12.87 -8.38 16.01
N GLN A 56 12.68 -7.12 16.39
CA GLN A 56 11.67 -6.23 15.81
C GLN A 56 12.31 -5.13 14.97
N ARG A 57 11.55 -4.54 14.04
CA ARG A 57 12.04 -3.43 13.20
C ARG A 57 12.57 -2.32 14.10
N ASP A 58 13.77 -1.83 13.81
CA ASP A 58 14.54 -0.84 14.60
C ASP A 58 13.83 0.49 14.91
N SER A 59 12.60 0.70 14.45
CA SER A 59 11.80 1.85 14.87
C SER A 59 10.29 1.59 14.73
N VAL A 60 9.59 1.78 15.84
CA VAL A 60 8.15 2.03 15.82
C VAL A 60 7.92 3.41 15.21
N VAL A 61 7.18 3.48 14.11
CA VAL A 61 6.77 4.75 13.51
C VAL A 61 5.78 5.47 14.43
N GLU A 62 6.28 6.44 15.20
CA GLU A 62 5.51 7.17 16.22
C GLU A 62 4.26 7.86 15.65
N ALA A 63 4.37 8.44 14.45
CA ALA A 63 3.22 9.03 13.75
C ALA A 63 2.07 8.03 13.55
N ARG A 64 2.38 6.76 13.30
CA ARG A 64 1.36 5.70 13.15
C ARG A 64 0.71 5.37 14.49
N VAL A 65 1.49 5.33 15.58
CA VAL A 65 0.97 5.11 16.94
C VAL A 65 0.00 6.23 17.31
N ASN A 66 0.40 7.49 17.13
CA ASN A 66 -0.41 8.64 17.43
C ASN A 66 -1.73 8.65 16.63
N ARG A 67 -1.68 8.31 15.34
CA ARG A 67 -2.88 8.20 14.52
C ARG A 67 -3.84 7.10 15.01
N ILE A 68 -3.32 5.92 15.38
CA ILE A 68 -4.16 4.84 15.93
C ILE A 68 -4.76 5.26 17.28
N ALA A 69 -4.00 5.96 18.13
CA ALA A 69 -4.48 6.42 19.43
C ALA A 69 -5.62 7.44 19.27
N ALA A 70 -5.46 8.41 18.37
CA ALA A 70 -6.45 9.44 18.08
C ALA A 70 -7.78 8.84 17.56
N GLU A 71 -7.70 7.88 16.65
CA GLU A 71 -8.87 7.30 15.95
C GLU A 71 -8.94 5.78 16.11
N LEU A 72 -8.94 5.31 17.36
CA LEU A 72 -8.98 3.88 17.64
C LEU A 72 -10.31 3.28 17.19
N SER A 73 -10.23 2.31 16.28
CA SER A 73 -11.37 1.51 15.83
C SER A 73 -11.13 0.07 16.25
N TRP A 74 -12.04 -0.52 17.03
CA TRP A 74 -11.93 -1.92 17.48
C TRP A 74 -11.88 -2.92 16.31
N VAL A 75 -12.56 -2.62 15.21
CA VAL A 75 -12.52 -3.42 13.98
C VAL A 75 -11.12 -3.40 13.36
N LYS A 76 -10.47 -2.23 13.31
CA LYS A 76 -9.07 -2.11 12.84
C LYS A 76 -8.06 -2.62 13.88
N PHE A 77 -8.43 -2.58 15.17
CA PHE A 77 -7.60 -3.03 16.28
C PHE A 77 -7.48 -4.55 16.28
N GLY A 78 -8.57 -5.29 16.06
CA GLY A 78 -8.55 -6.76 16.05
C GLY A 78 -8.03 -7.34 17.37
N THR A 79 -7.06 -8.26 17.31
CA THR A 79 -6.37 -8.81 18.48
C THR A 79 -4.87 -8.55 18.43
N ILE A 80 -4.23 -8.48 19.58
CA ILE A 80 -2.77 -8.53 19.71
C ILE A 80 -2.35 -10.00 19.77
N THR A 81 -1.38 -10.40 18.96
CA THR A 81 -0.81 -11.74 19.07
C THR A 81 0.27 -11.72 20.13
N VAL A 82 0.12 -12.56 21.15
CA VAL A 82 0.96 -12.58 22.35
C VAL A 82 1.52 -13.98 22.54
N ILE A 83 2.79 -14.05 22.88
CA ILE A 83 3.42 -15.28 23.37
C ILE A 83 3.50 -15.20 24.90
N ARG A 84 3.06 -16.26 25.57
CA ARG A 84 3.35 -16.51 26.98
C ARG A 84 4.58 -17.40 27.07
N ARG A 85 5.65 -16.88 27.68
CA ARG A 85 6.90 -17.62 27.92
C ARG A 85 6.77 -18.53 29.15
N GLN A 86 7.73 -19.44 29.33
CA GLN A 86 7.74 -20.42 30.43
C GLN A 86 7.75 -19.76 31.82
N ASP A 87 8.39 -18.59 31.94
CA ASP A 87 8.41 -17.75 33.16
C ASP A 87 7.06 -17.05 33.45
N GLY A 88 6.05 -17.26 32.59
CA GLY A 88 4.72 -16.68 32.72
C GLY A 88 4.57 -15.27 32.16
N THR A 89 5.64 -14.67 31.63
CA THR A 89 5.60 -13.32 31.04
C THR A 89 4.93 -13.30 29.67
N TYR A 90 4.29 -12.18 29.32
CA TYR A 90 3.58 -11.99 28.05
C TYR A 90 4.35 -11.05 27.14
N TRP A 91 4.55 -11.47 25.88
CA TRP A 91 5.33 -10.74 24.90
C TRP A 91 4.55 -10.54 23.61
N CYS A 92 4.45 -9.29 23.16
CA CYS A 92 3.78 -8.91 21.92
C CYS A 92 4.65 -9.32 20.72
N ILE A 93 4.10 -10.20 19.87
CA ILE A 93 4.75 -10.61 18.61
C ILE A 93 4.14 -9.93 17.38
N ASP A 94 2.83 -9.63 17.40
CA ASP A 94 2.16 -8.84 16.37
C ASP A 94 1.17 -7.86 17.01
N GLY A 95 1.16 -6.63 16.50
CA GLY A 95 0.28 -5.56 16.97
C GLY A 95 0.94 -4.49 17.83
N GLN A 96 2.26 -4.34 17.82
CA GLN A 96 2.98 -3.35 18.63
C GLN A 96 2.43 -1.92 18.49
N HIS A 97 2.20 -1.40 17.27
CA HIS A 97 1.62 -0.06 17.09
C HIS A 97 0.24 0.08 17.76
N ARG A 98 -0.55 -1.00 17.75
CA ARG A 98 -1.89 -1.04 18.38
C ARG A 98 -1.76 -1.09 19.90
N LEU A 99 -0.85 -1.91 20.44
CA LEU A 99 -0.56 -1.98 21.87
C LEU A 99 -0.06 -0.64 22.41
N LEU A 100 0.91 -0.01 21.73
CA LEU A 100 1.44 1.31 22.09
C LEU A 100 0.37 2.40 22.00
N ALA A 101 -0.50 2.35 20.99
CA ALA A 101 -1.63 3.28 20.90
C ALA A 101 -2.63 3.09 22.05
N ALA A 102 -2.92 1.84 22.44
CA ALA A 102 -3.75 1.54 23.60
C ALA A 102 -3.07 2.01 24.90
N LEU A 103 -1.74 1.89 25.03
CA LEU A 103 -0.99 2.39 26.20
C LEU A 103 -1.13 3.91 26.38
N LYS A 104 -1.23 4.68 25.29
CA LYS A 104 -1.50 6.14 25.33
C LYS A 104 -2.93 6.51 25.79
N ARG A 105 -3.84 5.54 25.86
CA ARG A 105 -5.27 5.75 26.13
C ARG A 105 -5.68 5.21 27.49
N SER A 106 -5.83 6.07 28.49
CA SER A 106 -6.19 5.67 29.87
C SER A 106 -7.56 4.97 29.95
N ASP A 107 -8.47 5.27 29.03
CA ASP A 107 -9.81 4.68 28.89
C ASP A 107 -9.79 3.22 28.42
N ILE A 108 -8.64 2.69 27.98
CA ILE A 108 -8.48 1.31 27.51
C ILE A 108 -7.55 0.55 28.47
N PRO A 109 -8.05 -0.08 29.54
CA PRO A 109 -7.20 -0.81 30.50
C PRO A 109 -6.76 -2.19 30.00
N ARG A 110 -7.59 -2.83 29.16
CA ARG A 110 -7.35 -4.18 28.65
C ARG A 110 -7.49 -4.22 27.13
N VAL A 111 -6.75 -5.13 26.51
CA VAL A 111 -6.77 -5.34 25.05
C VAL A 111 -7.03 -6.80 24.72
N PRO A 112 -7.80 -7.08 23.64
CA PRO A 112 -8.05 -8.44 23.19
C PRO A 112 -6.76 -9.05 22.65
N CYS A 113 -6.38 -10.21 23.17
CA CYS A 113 -5.18 -10.93 22.78
C CYS A 113 -5.49 -12.35 22.30
N MET A 114 -4.76 -12.83 21.31
CA MET A 114 -4.62 -14.25 21.02
C MET A 114 -3.30 -14.72 21.63
N VAL A 115 -3.36 -15.56 22.66
CA VAL A 115 -2.20 -15.97 23.46
C VAL A 115 -1.75 -17.38 23.06
N PHE A 116 -0.51 -17.50 22.61
CA PHE A 116 0.16 -18.77 22.31
C PHE A 116 1.20 -19.08 23.38
N ASN A 117 1.42 -20.35 23.70
CA ASN A 117 2.51 -20.75 24.60
C ASN A 117 3.73 -21.09 23.74
N ALA A 118 4.89 -20.49 24.01
CA ALA A 118 6.14 -20.87 23.35
C ALA A 118 6.92 -21.85 24.21
N PHE A 119 7.48 -22.89 23.58
CA PHE A 119 8.37 -23.84 24.25
C PHE A 119 9.85 -23.46 24.08
N SER A 120 10.23 -22.73 23.01
CA SER A 120 11.59 -22.23 22.78
C SER A 120 11.63 -20.82 22.15
N ARG A 121 12.76 -20.10 22.29
CA ARG A 121 12.99 -18.81 21.61
C ARG A 121 13.02 -18.91 20.08
N VAL A 122 13.41 -20.07 19.56
CA VAL A 122 13.43 -20.34 18.10
C VAL A 122 12.01 -20.36 17.55
N GLN A 123 11.08 -21.03 18.23
CA GLN A 123 9.67 -21.06 17.85
C GLN A 123 9.03 -19.67 17.92
N GLU A 124 9.43 -18.83 18.88
CA GLU A 124 9.00 -17.44 18.97
C GLU A 124 9.47 -16.62 17.76
N ALA A 125 10.73 -16.78 17.33
CA ALA A 125 11.27 -16.11 16.15
C ALA A 125 10.62 -16.61 14.85
N GLU A 126 10.41 -17.92 14.71
CA GLU A 126 9.71 -18.53 13.56
C GLU A 126 8.26 -18.05 13.46
N GLY A 127 7.53 -18.02 14.58
CA GLY A 127 6.17 -17.49 14.64
C GLY A 127 6.11 -16.00 14.26
N PHE A 128 7.07 -15.20 14.73
CA PHE A 128 7.17 -13.77 14.35
C PHE A 128 7.40 -13.59 12.85
N LEU A 129 8.30 -14.39 12.26
CA LEU A 129 8.61 -14.35 10.83
C LEU A 129 7.41 -14.82 10.00
N GLY A 130 6.79 -15.96 10.34
CA GLY A 130 5.63 -16.50 9.63
C GLY A 130 4.43 -15.55 9.64
N ILE A 131 4.10 -14.94 10.79
CA ILE A 131 2.97 -13.99 10.89
C ILE A 131 3.13 -12.80 9.95
N ASN A 132 4.36 -12.30 9.78
CA ASN A 132 4.62 -11.10 8.98
C ASN A 132 4.93 -11.40 7.51
N MET A 133 5.57 -12.54 7.21
CA MET A 133 5.97 -12.90 5.85
C MET A 133 4.87 -13.65 5.09
N ASP A 134 4.09 -14.51 5.75
CA ASP A 134 3.06 -15.32 5.07
C ASP A 134 1.77 -14.51 4.82
N ARG A 135 1.55 -13.45 5.61
CA ARG A 135 0.49 -12.46 5.34
C ARG A 135 0.93 -11.57 4.19
N GLY A 136 0.69 -12.05 2.96
CA GLY A 136 0.91 -11.25 1.75
C GLY A 136 0.32 -9.85 1.88
N ALA A 137 1.12 -8.82 1.56
CA ALA A 137 0.66 -7.44 1.63
C ALA A 137 -0.63 -7.27 0.80
N VAL A 138 -1.64 -6.59 1.38
CA VAL A 138 -2.87 -6.27 0.67
C VAL A 138 -2.51 -5.53 -0.61
N LYS A 139 -2.86 -6.11 -1.77
CA LYS A 139 -2.54 -5.51 -3.06
C LYS A 139 -3.26 -4.16 -3.17
N MET A 140 -2.62 -3.18 -3.80
CA MET A 140 -3.16 -1.82 -3.89
C MET A 140 -4.55 -1.75 -4.55
N PHE A 141 -4.87 -2.67 -5.47
CA PHE A 141 -6.20 -2.78 -6.04
C PHE A 141 -7.25 -3.20 -5.01
N ASP A 142 -6.94 -4.15 -4.12
CA ASP A 142 -7.87 -4.57 -3.06
C ASP A 142 -8.06 -3.46 -2.03
N LYS A 143 -6.99 -2.69 -1.74
CA LYS A 143 -7.08 -1.46 -0.95
C LYS A 143 -8.01 -0.44 -1.60
N PHE A 144 -7.88 -0.20 -2.90
CA PHE A 144 -8.74 0.71 -3.65
C PHE A 144 -10.21 0.28 -3.60
N ASN A 145 -10.52 -1.01 -3.79
CA ASN A 145 -11.89 -1.50 -3.64
C ASN A 145 -12.45 -1.26 -2.22
N GLY A 146 -11.63 -1.46 -1.18
CA GLY A 146 -12.02 -1.14 0.19
C GLY A 146 -12.32 0.35 0.40
N LEU A 147 -11.51 1.22 -0.19
CA LEU A 147 -11.72 2.68 -0.16
C LEU A 147 -12.99 3.09 -0.92
N MET A 148 -13.25 2.49 -2.09
CA MET A 148 -14.49 2.71 -2.85
C MET A 148 -15.72 2.24 -2.07
N ALA A 149 -15.66 1.08 -1.41
CA ALA A 149 -16.74 0.60 -0.56
C ALA A 149 -16.97 1.50 0.67
N ALA A 150 -15.92 2.16 1.16
CA ALA A 150 -15.99 3.15 2.22
C ALA A 150 -16.42 4.55 1.73
N ASN A 151 -16.69 4.74 0.43
CA ASN A 151 -16.98 6.02 -0.20
C ASN A 151 -15.94 7.10 0.08
N ASP A 152 -14.66 6.69 0.10
CA ASP A 152 -13.53 7.60 0.30
C ASP A 152 -13.46 8.64 -0.84
N PRO A 153 -13.50 9.96 -0.54
CA PRO A 153 -13.63 10.99 -1.56
C PRO A 153 -12.46 11.01 -2.53
N VAL A 154 -11.24 10.70 -2.07
CA VAL A 154 -10.05 10.61 -2.92
C VAL A 154 -10.14 9.42 -3.88
N ALA A 155 -10.61 8.26 -3.41
CA ALA A 155 -10.80 7.09 -4.27
C ALA A 155 -11.87 7.34 -5.34
N VAL A 156 -12.97 8.03 -4.97
CA VAL A 156 -14.04 8.42 -5.91
C VAL A 156 -13.50 9.39 -6.97
N ALA A 157 -12.84 10.48 -6.56
CA ALA A 157 -12.27 11.46 -7.48
C ALA A 157 -11.23 10.82 -8.42
N MET A 158 -10.38 9.95 -7.89
CA MET A 158 -9.44 9.16 -8.70
C MET A 158 -10.17 8.31 -9.74
N LYS A 159 -11.24 7.60 -9.35
CA LYS A 159 -12.00 6.75 -10.26
C LYS A 159 -12.62 7.58 -11.38
N GLU A 160 -13.27 8.68 -11.04
CA GLU A 160 -13.90 9.61 -12.00
C GLU A 160 -12.86 10.17 -12.98
N MET A 161 -11.71 10.61 -12.49
CA MET A 161 -10.61 11.13 -13.32
C MET A 161 -10.08 10.06 -14.31
N VAL A 162 -9.88 8.83 -13.85
CA VAL A 162 -9.35 7.74 -14.69
C VAL A 162 -10.40 7.28 -15.71
N GLU A 163 -11.63 7.00 -15.25
CA GLU A 163 -12.70 6.49 -16.11
C GLU A 163 -13.21 7.54 -17.12
N GLY A 164 -13.26 8.81 -16.72
CA GLY A 164 -13.59 9.93 -17.61
C GLY A 164 -12.61 10.12 -18.78
N SER A 165 -11.41 9.53 -18.68
CA SER A 165 -10.41 9.54 -19.76
C SER A 165 -10.46 8.29 -20.67
N GLY A 166 -11.42 7.39 -20.44
CA GLY A 166 -11.54 6.12 -21.16
C GLY A 166 -10.58 5.02 -20.69
N TYR A 167 -9.85 5.24 -19.59
CA TYR A 167 -9.08 4.22 -18.90
C TYR A 167 -9.91 3.53 -17.83
N LYS A 168 -9.48 2.36 -17.35
CA LYS A 168 -10.13 1.63 -16.26
C LYS A 168 -9.13 1.14 -15.21
N ILE A 169 -9.57 1.11 -13.97
CA ILE A 169 -8.82 0.52 -12.86
C ILE A 169 -9.16 -0.97 -12.85
N ALA A 170 -8.19 -1.86 -13.12
CA ALA A 170 -8.43 -3.30 -13.25
C ALA A 170 -7.27 -4.16 -12.73
N LYS A 171 -7.59 -5.38 -12.26
CA LYS A 171 -6.60 -6.42 -11.97
C LYS A 171 -6.08 -6.98 -13.31
N GLY A 172 -4.85 -6.61 -13.69
CA GLY A 172 -4.17 -7.16 -14.88
C GLY A 172 -3.83 -6.13 -15.96
N ALA A 173 -2.81 -6.46 -16.73
CA ALA A 173 -2.28 -5.63 -17.81
C ALA A 173 -3.10 -5.81 -19.09
N ALA A 174 -3.88 -4.79 -19.47
CA ALA A 174 -4.50 -4.69 -20.79
C ALA A 174 -4.46 -3.24 -21.33
N ASN A 175 -4.84 -3.04 -22.58
CA ASN A 175 -4.99 -1.68 -23.12
C ASN A 175 -6.04 -0.91 -22.32
N LYS A 176 -5.79 0.39 -22.13
CA LYS A 176 -6.61 1.31 -21.33
C LYS A 176 -6.82 0.85 -19.88
N THR A 177 -5.89 0.07 -19.31
CA THR A 177 -5.89 -0.26 -17.88
C THR A 177 -4.80 0.50 -17.13
N VAL A 178 -5.04 0.74 -15.84
CA VAL A 178 -4.10 1.45 -14.97
C VAL A 178 -3.59 0.53 -13.88
N GLN A 179 -2.27 0.35 -13.83
CA GLN A 179 -1.58 -0.41 -12.77
C GLN A 179 -1.00 0.51 -11.68
N CYS A 180 -0.79 1.80 -11.97
CA CYS A 180 -0.23 2.78 -11.03
C CYS A 180 -1.25 3.32 -10.00
N VAL A 181 -2.16 2.46 -9.52
CA VAL A 181 -3.30 2.84 -8.67
C VAL A 181 -2.86 3.62 -7.43
N GLY A 182 -1.82 3.13 -6.74
CA GLY A 182 -1.28 3.78 -5.56
C GLY A 182 -0.67 5.16 -5.83
N ALA A 183 -0.01 5.32 -6.98
CA ALA A 183 0.59 6.58 -7.38
C ALA A 183 -0.49 7.63 -7.65
N ILE A 184 -1.54 7.28 -8.40
CA ILE A 184 -2.65 8.18 -8.69
C ILE A 184 -3.39 8.57 -7.42
N TYR A 185 -3.76 7.60 -6.58
CA TYR A 185 -4.46 7.88 -5.32
C TYR A 185 -3.71 8.92 -4.48
N SER A 186 -2.42 8.69 -4.27
CA SER A 186 -1.57 9.58 -3.48
C SER A 186 -1.25 10.92 -4.14
N ALA A 187 -1.51 11.06 -5.44
CA ALA A 187 -1.40 12.34 -6.15
C ALA A 187 -2.69 13.15 -5.98
N VAL A 188 -3.85 12.49 -6.13
CA VAL A 188 -5.18 13.09 -5.91
C VAL A 188 -5.33 13.57 -4.47
N ASP A 189 -4.94 12.74 -3.50
CA ASP A 189 -4.95 13.08 -2.06
C ASP A 189 -4.12 14.34 -1.75
N ALA A 190 -2.98 14.49 -2.43
CA ALA A 190 -2.05 15.58 -2.18
C ALA A 190 -2.41 16.87 -2.92
N ASP A 191 -2.88 16.77 -4.16
CA ASP A 191 -3.28 17.91 -5.00
C ASP A 191 -4.09 17.40 -6.22
N GLU A 192 -5.41 17.33 -6.08
CA GLU A 192 -6.33 16.84 -7.12
C GLU A 192 -6.17 17.58 -8.45
N ARG A 193 -5.97 18.90 -8.41
CA ARG A 193 -5.85 19.71 -9.64
C ARG A 193 -4.56 19.40 -10.39
N ALA A 194 -3.44 19.31 -9.68
CA ALA A 194 -2.17 18.92 -10.30
C ALA A 194 -2.21 17.46 -10.79
N ALA A 195 -2.89 16.57 -10.07
CA ALA A 195 -3.10 15.18 -10.48
C ALA A 195 -3.90 15.11 -11.79
N TYR A 196 -4.96 15.90 -11.94
CA TYR A 196 -5.75 15.98 -13.17
C TYR A 196 -4.93 16.45 -14.37
N VAL A 197 -4.13 17.51 -14.20
CA VAL A 197 -3.24 18.02 -15.27
C VAL A 197 -2.22 16.97 -15.69
N ALA A 198 -1.56 16.33 -14.73
CA ALA A 198 -0.59 15.28 -15.00
C ALA A 198 -1.25 14.05 -15.66
N TRP A 199 -2.45 13.67 -15.21
CA TRP A 199 -3.20 12.54 -15.76
C TRP A 199 -3.60 12.79 -17.21
N LYS A 200 -4.15 13.97 -17.52
CA LYS A 200 -4.50 14.37 -18.89
C LYS A 200 -3.31 14.24 -19.83
N LEU A 201 -2.16 14.81 -19.45
CA LEU A 201 -0.93 14.68 -20.24
C LEU A 201 -0.46 13.22 -20.37
N CYS A 202 -0.60 12.41 -19.32
CA CYS A 202 -0.33 10.98 -19.38
C CYS A 202 -1.23 10.26 -20.40
N VAL A 203 -2.53 10.54 -20.39
CA VAL A 203 -3.49 9.96 -21.35
C VAL A 203 -3.06 10.26 -22.80
N ASP A 204 -2.66 11.51 -23.06
CA ASP A 204 -2.18 11.94 -24.37
C ASP A 204 -0.86 11.26 -24.78
N LEU A 205 0.09 11.14 -23.83
CA LEU A 205 1.40 10.53 -24.07
C LEU A 205 1.34 9.03 -24.35
N TYR A 206 0.38 8.33 -23.74
CA TYR A 206 0.27 6.88 -23.83
C TYR A 206 -0.78 6.41 -24.83
N ALA A 207 -1.72 7.28 -25.27
CA ALA A 207 -2.68 6.99 -26.34
C ALA A 207 -3.38 5.62 -26.20
N GLY A 208 -3.79 5.25 -24.97
CA GLY A 208 -4.44 3.98 -24.66
C GLY A 208 -3.50 2.85 -24.20
N GLN A 209 -2.18 3.04 -24.29
CA GLN A 209 -1.20 2.19 -23.63
C GLN A 209 -1.18 2.44 -22.11
N GLN A 210 -0.54 1.54 -21.36
CA GLN A 210 -0.49 1.61 -19.90
C GLN A 210 0.50 2.68 -19.43
N PRO A 211 0.05 3.68 -18.66
CA PRO A 211 0.94 4.69 -18.09
C PRO A 211 1.87 4.09 -17.04
N LEU A 212 3.12 4.54 -17.04
CA LEU A 212 4.08 4.21 -15.99
C LEU A 212 3.87 5.13 -14.79
N ASP A 213 3.93 4.56 -13.59
CA ASP A 213 3.86 5.30 -12.31
C ASP A 213 4.90 6.42 -12.23
N ARG A 214 6.14 6.13 -12.64
CA ARG A 214 7.26 7.06 -12.64
C ARG A 214 7.04 8.27 -13.55
N VAL A 215 6.48 8.06 -14.74
CA VAL A 215 6.18 9.16 -15.67
C VAL A 215 5.05 10.02 -15.12
N PHE A 216 3.95 9.40 -14.67
CA PHE A 216 2.84 10.11 -14.05
C PHE A 216 3.28 10.94 -12.83
N LEU A 217 4.02 10.33 -11.90
CA LEU A 217 4.52 11.01 -10.70
C LEU A 217 5.53 12.11 -11.03
N GLY A 218 6.32 11.95 -12.09
CA GLY A 218 7.23 12.98 -12.57
C GLY A 218 6.48 14.21 -13.08
N LEU A 219 5.46 14.01 -13.91
CA LEU A 219 4.58 15.08 -14.39
C LEU A 219 3.88 15.78 -13.21
N PHE A 220 3.25 15.01 -12.33
CA PHE A 220 2.57 15.53 -11.14
C PHE A 220 3.49 16.39 -10.26
N THR A 221 4.70 15.90 -9.98
CA THR A 221 5.65 16.60 -9.12
C THR A 221 6.10 17.93 -9.73
N LEU A 222 6.33 17.95 -11.05
CA LEU A 222 6.72 19.17 -11.74
C LEU A 222 5.56 20.16 -11.87
N GLU A 223 4.32 19.70 -12.08
CA GLU A 223 3.14 20.57 -12.09
C GLU A 223 2.99 21.32 -10.76
N ARG A 224 3.06 20.59 -9.63
CA ARG A 224 3.01 21.20 -8.30
C ARG A 224 4.11 22.23 -8.09
N ALA A 225 5.33 21.92 -8.53
CA ALA A 225 6.45 22.84 -8.39
C ALA A 225 6.32 24.10 -9.26
N LEU A 226 5.74 23.98 -10.46
CA LEU A 226 5.42 25.13 -11.30
C LEU A 226 4.39 26.01 -10.61
N LYS A 227 3.28 25.44 -10.15
CA LYS A 227 2.20 26.17 -9.45
C LYS A 227 2.67 26.83 -8.16
N LYS A 228 3.54 26.18 -7.39
CA LYS A 228 4.12 26.75 -6.16
C LYS A 228 4.99 27.98 -6.45
N ARG A 229 5.69 28.02 -7.59
CA ARG A 229 6.53 29.16 -7.98
C ARG A 229 5.73 30.28 -8.65
N ASP A 230 4.77 29.92 -9.48
CA ASP A 230 3.92 30.83 -10.22
C ASP A 230 2.62 30.11 -10.60
N ALA A 231 1.51 30.55 -10.01
CA ALA A 231 0.20 29.93 -10.19
C ALA A 231 -0.29 29.96 -11.66
N THR A 232 0.25 30.85 -12.49
CA THR A 232 -0.11 30.95 -13.92
C THR A 232 0.58 29.89 -14.78
N ARG A 233 1.72 29.35 -14.34
CA ARG A 233 2.48 28.32 -15.08
C ARG A 233 1.83 26.94 -14.94
N SER A 234 1.96 26.10 -15.96
CA SER A 234 1.47 24.72 -15.94
C SER A 234 2.22 23.86 -16.96
N LEU A 235 2.31 22.56 -16.70
CA LEU A 235 2.76 21.58 -17.68
C LEU A 235 1.81 21.48 -18.88
N ASP A 236 0.53 21.80 -18.72
CA ASP A 236 -0.44 21.80 -19.83
C ASP A 236 -0.41 23.13 -20.63
N ASP A 237 0.57 24.00 -20.39
CA ASP A 237 0.82 25.13 -21.30
C ASP A 237 1.26 24.63 -22.69
N VAL A 238 0.97 25.43 -23.72
CA VAL A 238 1.14 25.04 -25.13
C VAL A 238 2.57 24.59 -25.44
N ASP A 239 3.57 25.28 -24.87
CA ASP A 239 4.98 25.00 -25.13
C ASP A 239 5.45 23.73 -24.42
N ASN A 240 5.14 23.57 -23.13
CA ASN A 240 5.46 22.38 -22.35
C ASN A 240 4.79 21.14 -22.95
N ARG A 241 3.50 21.24 -23.24
CA ARG A 241 2.73 20.15 -23.85
C ARG A 241 3.31 19.74 -25.20
N LYS A 242 3.67 20.69 -26.07
CA LYS A 242 4.31 20.41 -27.37
C LYS A 242 5.65 19.69 -27.21
N ILE A 243 6.48 20.12 -26.25
CA ILE A 243 7.78 19.47 -25.98
C ILE A 243 7.58 18.04 -25.48
N LEU A 244 6.70 17.84 -24.49
CA LEU A 244 6.46 16.54 -23.87
C LEU A 244 5.85 15.55 -24.87
N LEU A 245 4.82 15.95 -25.61
CA LEU A 245 4.17 15.09 -26.60
C LEU A 245 5.12 14.73 -27.75
N LYS A 246 5.96 15.68 -28.22
CA LYS A 246 6.96 15.41 -29.24
C LYS A 246 8.06 14.44 -28.75
N ALA A 247 8.42 14.51 -27.48
CA ALA A 247 9.39 13.60 -26.88
C ALA A 247 8.80 12.19 -26.69
N GLY A 248 7.51 12.11 -26.32
CA GLY A 248 6.82 10.87 -26.04
C GLY A 248 7.20 10.23 -24.69
N SER A 249 6.41 9.25 -24.26
CA SER A 249 6.56 8.60 -22.96
C SER A 249 7.92 7.91 -22.77
N ILE A 250 8.47 7.31 -23.81
CA ILE A 250 9.74 6.58 -23.77
C ILE A 250 10.92 7.51 -23.46
N ALA A 251 11.00 8.67 -24.13
CA ALA A 251 12.09 9.61 -23.91
C ALA A 251 12.00 10.28 -22.52
N ILE A 252 10.77 10.55 -22.06
CA ILE A 252 10.53 11.06 -20.70
C ILE A 252 10.99 10.04 -19.67
N ASP A 253 10.58 8.78 -19.80
CA ASP A 253 11.00 7.71 -18.90
C ASP A 253 12.53 7.53 -18.88
N LYS A 254 13.16 7.57 -20.06
CA LYS A 254 14.63 7.50 -20.18
C LYS A 254 15.31 8.66 -19.44
N SER A 255 14.84 9.90 -19.64
CA SER A 255 15.40 11.08 -18.96
C SER A 255 15.33 10.94 -17.44
N ILE A 256 14.20 10.43 -16.92
CA ILE A 256 14.03 10.18 -15.49
C ILE A 256 15.03 9.13 -15.00
N ARG A 257 15.13 7.99 -15.70
CA ARG A 257 16.03 6.91 -15.31
C ARG A 257 17.49 7.33 -15.33
N ASP A 258 17.93 7.98 -16.40
CA ASP A 258 19.33 8.43 -16.55
C ASP A 258 19.72 9.43 -15.46
N LEU A 259 18.82 10.37 -15.13
CA LEU A 259 19.05 11.33 -14.05
C LEU A 259 19.10 10.63 -12.68
N SER A 260 18.15 9.73 -12.42
CA SER A 260 18.07 9.00 -11.14
C SER A 260 19.32 8.15 -10.93
N ALA A 261 19.77 7.44 -11.97
CA ALA A 261 20.98 6.62 -11.94
C ALA A 261 22.25 7.47 -11.76
N GLY A 262 22.36 8.58 -12.50
CA GLY A 262 23.54 9.46 -12.42
C GLY A 262 23.73 10.16 -11.08
N LEU A 263 22.66 10.31 -10.30
CA LEU A 263 22.68 10.99 -9.00
C LEU A 263 22.54 10.03 -7.81
N GLY A 264 22.25 8.74 -8.03
CA GLY A 264 21.98 7.78 -6.96
C GLY A 264 20.74 8.11 -6.12
N ILE A 265 19.79 8.88 -6.68
CA ILE A 265 18.55 9.30 -6.01
C ILE A 265 17.32 8.68 -6.68
N GLY A 266 16.27 8.48 -5.89
CA GLY A 266 14.99 7.96 -6.37
C GLY A 266 13.78 8.79 -5.90
N GLY A 267 12.60 8.26 -6.16
CA GLY A 267 11.35 8.86 -5.71
C GLY A 267 10.86 10.06 -6.54
N ARG A 268 9.71 10.60 -6.13
CA ARG A 268 8.93 11.60 -6.88
C ARG A 268 9.74 12.82 -7.31
N ARG A 269 10.62 13.30 -6.43
CA ARG A 269 11.46 14.46 -6.66
C ARG A 269 12.46 14.23 -7.79
N ALA A 270 13.12 13.07 -7.83
CA ALA A 270 13.99 12.69 -8.93
C ALA A 270 13.20 12.55 -10.24
N TYR A 271 11.98 12.03 -10.18
CA TYR A 271 11.11 11.89 -11.34
C TYR A 271 10.73 13.24 -11.93
N GLY A 272 10.28 14.18 -11.10
CA GLY A 272 9.97 15.54 -11.55
C GLY A 272 11.20 16.25 -12.11
N ALA A 273 12.37 16.07 -11.48
CA ALA A 273 13.62 16.63 -11.98
C ALA A 273 14.00 16.10 -13.38
N GLY A 274 13.74 14.82 -13.65
CA GLY A 274 13.99 14.21 -14.96
C GLY A 274 13.10 14.79 -16.06
N VAL A 275 11.82 15.02 -15.75
CA VAL A 275 10.89 15.72 -16.66
C VAL A 275 11.36 17.17 -16.89
N ALA A 276 11.72 17.88 -15.82
CA ALA A 276 12.19 19.26 -15.90
C ALA A 276 13.47 19.39 -16.75
N LYS A 277 14.42 18.46 -16.60
CA LYS A 277 15.64 18.36 -17.40
C LYS A 277 15.30 18.24 -18.90
N LEU A 278 14.41 17.31 -19.25
CA LEU A 278 14.01 17.09 -20.65
C LEU A 278 13.39 18.35 -21.27
N ILE A 279 12.51 19.05 -20.54
CA ILE A 279 11.92 20.30 -21.01
C ILE A 279 13.00 21.36 -21.22
N ASN A 280 13.90 21.52 -20.24
CA ASN A 280 14.93 22.55 -20.27
C ASN A 280 15.99 22.34 -21.35
N GLU A 281 16.25 21.10 -21.78
CA GLU A 281 17.11 20.79 -22.92
C GLU A 281 16.52 21.28 -24.26
N LYS A 282 15.19 21.48 -24.32
CA LYS A 282 14.49 21.95 -25.52
C LYS A 282 14.12 23.43 -25.48
N ARG A 283 14.37 24.13 -24.36
CA ARG A 283 14.09 25.56 -24.18
C ARG A 283 15.37 26.40 -24.18
N ARG A 284 15.38 27.49 -24.96
CA ARG A 284 16.47 28.49 -24.95
C ARG A 284 16.31 29.51 -23.81
N SER A 285 15.08 29.97 -23.56
CA SER A 285 14.69 30.88 -22.46
C SER A 285 13.44 30.34 -21.75
N GLY A 286 13.07 30.92 -20.59
CA GLY A 286 11.85 30.52 -19.86
C GLY A 286 11.91 29.09 -19.29
N LYS A 287 13.06 28.68 -18.76
CA LYS A 287 13.27 27.34 -18.19
C LYS A 287 12.30 27.02 -17.05
N VAL A 288 11.94 25.75 -16.93
CA VAL A 288 11.19 25.21 -15.79
C VAL A 288 12.13 24.98 -14.61
N PRO A 289 11.66 25.07 -13.35
CA PRO A 289 12.53 24.98 -12.19
C PRO A 289 13.22 23.62 -12.08
N SER A 290 14.49 23.63 -11.69
CA SER A 290 15.17 22.42 -11.24
C SER A 290 14.61 22.01 -9.89
N LEU A 291 14.23 20.73 -9.78
CA LEU A 291 13.69 20.17 -8.56
C LEU A 291 14.76 19.60 -7.64
N LEU A 292 16.03 19.60 -8.04
CA LEU A 292 17.14 19.04 -7.25
C LEU A 292 17.79 20.03 -6.29
N ALA A 293 17.51 21.33 -6.44
CA ALA A 293 17.99 22.35 -5.52
C ALA A 293 17.01 22.53 -4.36
N GLY A 294 17.46 22.27 -3.13
CA GLY A 294 16.77 22.58 -1.86
C GLY A 294 16.46 21.34 -1.03
N THR A 295 17.28 21.02 -0.02
CA THR A 295 16.96 20.03 1.00
C THR A 295 15.78 20.51 1.86
N ASP A 296 14.55 20.35 1.37
CA ASP A 296 13.37 20.43 2.22
C ASP A 296 12.92 18.99 2.47
N HIS A 297 13.14 18.56 3.70
CA HIS A 297 12.50 17.40 4.29
C HIS A 297 10.99 17.69 4.37
N GLU A 298 10.18 16.96 3.60
CA GLU A 298 8.76 16.71 3.88
C GLU A 298 8.59 15.21 4.17
#